data_AF-A0A8T5W884-F1
#
_entry.id   AF-A0A8T5W884-F1
#
_cell.length_a   1.000
_cell.length_b   1.000
_cell.length_c   1.000
_cell.angle_alpha   90.00
_cell.angle_beta   90.00
_cell.angle_gamma   90.00
#
_symmetry.space_group_name_H-M   'P 1'
#
loop_
_entity.id
_entity.type
_entity.pdbx_description
1 polymer ?
#
loop_
_entity_poly.entity_id
_entity_poly.type
_entity_poly.pdbx_seq_one_letter_code
_entity_poly.pdbx_strand_id
1 'polypeptide(L)'
;MVKKIIFLASLLTLCVLFFDLAQEAHFNAVLDYVLMWQSDEVIEDYLDLCYQYGFKVFVPLPYYDKETDFLNRAEIERQVNKWKSHPAVYSWYILDEPASNRIPKASQEEFYNLVKSLDTRSVSIAVRGSNSEEKWQSYFTEKAFDLLFFA
;
A
#
# COMPACT_ATOMS: atom_id res chain seq x y z
N MET A 1 -15.91 -5.72 3.78
CA MET A 1 -16.04 -4.96 2.53
C MET A 1 -15.63 -3.51 2.81
N VAL A 2 -14.66 -2.97 2.06
CA VAL A 2 -14.24 -1.56 2.16
C VAL A 2 -15.32 -0.66 1.54
N LYS A 3 -15.65 0.46 2.21
CA LYS A 3 -16.68 1.43 1.80
C LYS A 3 -16.05 2.74 1.32
N LYS A 4 -15.21 3.33 2.15
CA LYS A 4 -14.47 4.57 1.88
C LYS A 4 -13.07 4.47 2.45
N ILE A 5 -12.12 5.02 1.71
CA ILE A 5 -10.69 4.98 2.00
C ILE A 5 -10.19 6.40 2.23
N ILE A 6 -9.37 6.59 3.25
CA ILE A 6 -8.63 7.82 3.48
C ILE A 6 -7.14 7.59 3.26
N PHE A 7 -6.50 8.53 2.56
CA PHE A 7 -5.07 8.52 2.29
C PHE A 7 -4.38 9.47 3.28
N LEU A 8 -3.40 8.95 4.01
CA LEU A 8 -2.67 9.66 5.05
C LEU A 8 -1.22 9.86 4.63
N ALA A 9 -0.72 11.08 4.77
CA ALA A 9 0.66 11.44 4.46
C ALA A 9 1.62 11.27 5.67
N SER A 10 1.09 11.08 6.88
CA SER A 10 1.90 10.73 8.07
C SER A 10 1.06 10.23 9.24
N LEU A 11 1.71 9.44 10.10
CA LEU A 11 1.22 8.97 11.40
C LEU A 11 0.90 10.09 12.41
N LEU A 12 1.34 11.33 12.18
CA LEU A 12 1.09 12.46 13.10
C LEU A 12 -0.40 12.83 13.24
N THR A 13 -1.28 12.16 12.48
CA THR A 13 -2.73 12.32 12.59
C THR A 13 -3.40 11.23 13.44
N LEU A 14 -2.66 10.29 14.05
CA LEU A 14 -3.23 9.30 14.97
C LEU A 14 -3.44 9.87 16.36
N CYS A 15 -4.42 10.75 16.47
CA CYS A 15 -5.16 10.90 17.70
C CYS A 15 -6.42 10.03 17.59
N VAL A 16 -6.89 9.47 18.69
CA VAL A 16 -8.22 8.81 18.78
C VAL A 16 -9.29 9.67 18.09
N LEU A 17 -9.20 10.99 18.27
CA LEU A 17 -10.06 11.98 17.64
C LEU A 17 -10.15 11.87 16.11
N PHE A 18 -9.06 11.50 15.42
CA PHE A 18 -9.08 11.30 13.98
C PHE A 18 -9.89 10.08 13.58
N PHE A 19 -9.73 8.95 14.29
CA PHE A 19 -10.49 7.74 13.99
C PHE A 19 -11.97 7.93 14.25
N ASP A 20 -12.35 8.64 15.31
CA ASP A 20 -13.73 9.01 15.59
C ASP A 20 -14.34 9.82 14.44
N LEU A 21 -13.67 10.90 14.02
CA LEU A 21 -14.10 11.73 12.89
C LEU A 21 -14.19 10.93 11.58
N ALA A 22 -13.24 10.03 11.34
CA ALA A 22 -13.22 9.19 10.16
C ALA A 22 -14.40 8.20 10.16
N GLN A 23 -14.74 7.59 11.30
CA GLN A 23 -15.89 6.71 11.44
C GLN A 23 -17.22 7.47 11.27
N GLU A 24 -17.34 8.67 11.85
CA GLU A 24 -18.49 9.55 11.66
C GLU A 24 -18.70 9.89 10.19
N ALA A 25 -17.61 10.12 9.44
CA ALA A 25 -17.63 10.32 7.99
C ALA A 25 -17.77 9.02 7.16
N HIS A 26 -17.87 7.88 7.84
CA HIS A 26 -18.04 6.52 7.29
C HIS A 26 -16.85 5.98 6.49
N PHE A 27 -15.64 6.43 6.81
CA PHE A 27 -14.41 5.75 6.39
C PHE A 27 -14.23 4.45 7.18
N ASN A 28 -13.71 3.43 6.51
CA ASN A 28 -13.40 2.15 7.14
C ASN A 28 -12.12 1.51 6.59
N ALA A 29 -11.32 2.28 5.86
CA ALA A 29 -10.00 1.86 5.44
C ALA A 29 -9.03 3.05 5.30
N VAL A 30 -7.75 2.74 5.44
CA VAL A 30 -6.64 3.71 5.49
C VAL A 30 -5.48 3.22 4.62
N LEU A 31 -4.78 4.17 3.99
CA LEU A 31 -3.45 3.99 3.41
C LEU A 31 -2.55 5.08 3.98
N ASP A 32 -1.55 4.70 4.80
CA ASP A 32 -0.51 5.62 5.30
C ASP A 32 0.81 5.32 4.60
N TYR A 33 1.22 6.18 3.68
CA TYR A 33 2.38 5.98 2.79
C TYR A 33 3.72 5.79 3.52
N VAL A 34 3.83 6.26 4.77
CA VAL A 34 5.11 6.20 5.51
C VAL A 34 5.11 5.11 6.58
N LEU A 35 4.08 4.27 6.65
CA LEU A 35 3.91 3.26 7.70
C LEU A 35 5.12 2.31 7.81
N MET A 36 5.64 1.78 6.69
CA MET A 36 6.76 0.84 6.72
C MET A 36 8.14 1.49 6.95
N TRP A 37 8.21 2.82 7.15
CA TRP A 37 9.44 3.51 7.54
C TRP A 37 9.59 3.66 9.06
N GLN A 38 8.65 3.09 9.82
CA GLN A 38 8.56 3.23 11.27
C GLN A 38 9.17 2.03 11.97
N SER A 39 9.34 2.14 13.29
CA SER A 39 9.72 0.97 14.09
C SER A 39 8.60 -0.07 14.07
N ASP A 40 8.98 -1.33 14.24
CA ASP A 40 8.01 -2.42 14.29
C ASP A 40 6.96 -2.22 15.40
N GLU A 41 7.34 -1.65 16.55
CA GLU A 41 6.42 -1.31 17.65
C GLU A 41 5.34 -0.31 17.22
N VAL A 42 5.74 0.77 16.53
CA VAL A 42 4.79 1.78 16.02
C VAL A 42 3.86 1.20 14.96
N ILE A 43 4.37 0.29 14.12
CA ILE A 43 3.55 -0.39 13.10
C ILE A 43 2.53 -1.31 13.78
N GLU A 44 2.94 -2.08 14.78
CA GLU A 44 2.04 -2.98 15.53
C GLU A 44 0.93 -2.19 16.22
N ASP A 45 1.28 -1.15 16.97
CA ASP A 45 0.33 -0.26 17.64
C ASP A 45 -0.66 0.38 16.66
N TYR A 46 -0.18 0.81 15.48
CA TYR A 46 -1.03 1.38 14.43
C TYR A 46 -2.04 0.36 13.90
N LEU A 47 -1.57 -0.86 13.61
CA LEU A 47 -2.41 -1.92 13.08
C LEU A 47 -3.45 -2.38 14.12
N ASP A 48 -3.06 -2.50 15.38
CA ASP A 48 -3.94 -2.84 16.50
C ASP A 48 -5.03 -1.77 16.68
N LEU A 49 -4.66 -0.48 16.65
CA LEU A 49 -5.62 0.60 16.72
C LEU A 49 -6.59 0.57 15.53
N CYS A 50 -6.08 0.37 14.32
CA CYS A 50 -6.95 0.21 13.15
C CYS A 50 -7.92 -0.96 13.34
N TYR A 51 -7.46 -2.09 13.87
CA TYR A 51 -8.31 -3.24 14.15
C TYR A 51 -9.38 -2.92 15.20
N GLN A 52 -9.01 -2.25 16.30
CA GLN A 52 -9.91 -1.85 17.37
C GLN A 52 -11.05 -0.94 16.85
N TYR A 53 -10.73 -0.01 15.94
CA TYR A 53 -11.71 0.88 15.32
C TYR A 53 -12.34 0.29 14.04
N GLY A 54 -12.08 -0.97 13.71
CA GLY A 54 -12.69 -1.64 12.56
C GLY A 54 -12.21 -1.14 11.19
N PHE A 55 -11.08 -0.46 11.12
CA PHE A 55 -10.43 -0.04 9.89
C PHE A 55 -9.64 -1.16 9.24
N LYS A 56 -9.63 -1.13 7.91
CA LYS A 56 -8.80 -1.98 7.06
C LYS A 56 -7.61 -1.20 6.51
N VAL A 57 -6.44 -1.81 6.49
CA VAL A 57 -5.19 -1.14 6.13
C VAL A 57 -4.70 -1.65 4.78
N PHE A 58 -4.45 -0.72 3.88
CA PHE A 58 -3.63 -0.92 2.68
C PHE A 58 -2.19 -0.68 3.12
N VAL A 59 -1.38 -1.73 3.27
CA VAL A 59 -0.03 -1.63 3.82
C VAL A 59 0.95 -1.31 2.70
N PRO A 60 1.60 -0.13 2.67
CA PRO A 60 2.56 0.20 1.62
C PRO A 60 3.85 -0.59 1.81
N LEU A 61 4.21 -1.44 0.86
CA LEU A 61 5.49 -2.13 0.91
C LEU A 61 6.62 -1.20 0.45
N PRO A 62 7.80 -1.30 1.08
CA PRO A 62 8.96 -0.56 0.62
C PRO A 62 9.36 -1.07 -0.77
N TYR A 63 9.21 -0.21 -1.79
CA TYR A 63 9.26 -0.64 -3.19
C TYR A 63 10.53 -0.21 -3.92
N TYR A 64 11.18 0.89 -3.53
CA TYR A 64 12.37 1.40 -4.22
C TYR A 64 13.48 1.82 -3.27
N ASP A 65 14.65 1.25 -3.51
CA ASP A 65 15.92 1.89 -3.20
C ASP A 65 16.21 2.94 -4.28
N LYS A 66 16.16 4.22 -3.91
CA LYS A 66 16.39 5.34 -4.84
C LYS A 66 17.82 5.38 -5.39
N GLU A 67 18.76 4.68 -4.75
CA GLU A 67 20.17 4.66 -5.16
C GLU A 67 20.44 3.57 -6.19
N THR A 68 19.75 2.43 -6.07
CA THR A 68 20.04 1.24 -6.88
C THR A 68 18.96 0.92 -7.90
N ASP A 69 17.75 1.50 -7.78
CA ASP A 69 16.62 1.29 -8.69
C ASP A 69 16.10 -0.17 -8.69
N PHE A 70 16.40 -0.95 -7.64
CA PHE A 70 16.02 -2.36 -7.50
C PHE A 70 14.98 -2.62 -6.40
N LEU A 71 14.20 -3.68 -6.60
CA LEU A 71 13.31 -4.24 -5.60
C LEU A 71 14.11 -4.84 -4.43
N ASN A 72 13.95 -4.30 -3.23
CA ASN A 72 14.53 -4.88 -2.03
C ASN A 72 13.73 -6.10 -1.55
N ARG A 73 13.95 -7.24 -2.23
CA ARG A 73 13.22 -8.50 -2.00
C ARG A 73 13.26 -8.96 -0.54
N ALA A 74 14.42 -8.87 0.12
CA ALA A 74 14.60 -9.32 1.50
C ALA A 74 13.74 -8.49 2.47
N GLU A 75 13.68 -7.17 2.28
CA GLU A 75 12.84 -6.31 3.12
C GLU A 75 11.35 -6.52 2.85
N ILE A 76 10.96 -6.69 1.58
CA ILE A 76 9.58 -7.05 1.20
C ILE A 76 9.16 -8.36 1.89
N GLU A 77 9.99 -9.40 1.79
CA GLU A 77 9.75 -10.70 2.42
C GLU A 77 9.63 -10.57 3.94
N ARG A 78 10.52 -9.80 4.59
CA ARG A 78 10.47 -9.54 6.03
C ARG A 78 9.14 -8.90 6.42
N GLN A 79 8.74 -7.83 5.75
CA GLN A 79 7.54 -7.07 6.07
C GLN A 79 6.26 -7.89 5.83
N VAL A 80 6.15 -8.57 4.68
CA VAL A 80 4.97 -9.40 4.38
C VAL A 80 4.86 -10.54 5.40
N ASN A 81 5.95 -11.27 5.67
CA ASN A 81 5.90 -12.38 6.62
C ASN A 81 5.56 -11.93 8.05
N LYS A 82 6.03 -10.74 8.46
CA LYS A 82 5.75 -10.18 9.78
C LYS A 82 4.29 -9.78 9.94
N TRP A 83 3.71 -9.09 8.96
CA TRP A 83 2.40 -8.44 9.13
C TRP A 83 1.22 -9.19 8.49
N LYS A 84 1.45 -10.21 7.65
CA LYS A 84 0.37 -10.94 6.95
C LYS A 84 -0.66 -11.62 7.86
N SER A 85 -0.33 -11.94 9.10
CA SER A 85 -1.31 -12.52 10.04
C SER A 85 -2.22 -11.45 10.68
N HIS A 86 -1.86 -10.16 10.60
CA HIS A 86 -2.57 -9.13 11.33
C HIS A 86 -3.97 -8.87 10.73
N PRO A 87 -5.05 -8.85 11.54
CA PRO A 87 -6.43 -8.79 11.04
C PRO A 87 -6.82 -7.45 10.39
N ALA A 88 -6.11 -6.37 10.71
CA ALA A 88 -6.29 -5.06 10.05
C ALA A 88 -5.80 -5.06 8.59
N VAL A 89 -4.82 -5.91 8.23
CA VAL A 89 -4.21 -5.92 6.89
C VAL A 89 -5.22 -6.43 5.86
N TYR A 90 -5.49 -5.59 4.87
CA TYR A 90 -6.47 -5.85 3.81
C TYR A 90 -5.82 -6.08 2.45
N SER A 91 -4.84 -5.27 2.09
CA SER A 91 -4.15 -5.32 0.80
C SER A 91 -2.71 -4.84 0.95
N TRP A 92 -1.83 -5.34 0.08
CA TRP A 92 -0.44 -4.90 -0.04
C TRP A 92 -0.35 -3.83 -1.11
N TYR A 93 -0.02 -2.59 -0.71
CA TYR A 93 0.15 -1.48 -1.62
C TYR A 93 1.59 -1.44 -2.15
N ILE A 94 1.78 -1.77 -3.42
CA ILE A 94 3.13 -2.02 -3.97
C ILE A 94 3.67 -0.85 -4.79
N LEU A 95 2.82 -0.05 -5.43
CA LEU A 95 3.29 0.99 -6.36
C LEU A 95 2.39 2.21 -6.31
N ASP A 96 3.04 3.37 -6.29
CA ASP A 96 2.44 4.68 -6.46
C ASP A 96 2.84 5.27 -7.80
N GLU A 97 1.86 5.58 -8.64
CA GLU A 97 2.00 6.17 -9.97
C GLU A 97 3.15 5.57 -10.83
N PRO A 98 3.16 4.25 -11.11
CA PRO A 98 4.28 3.61 -11.77
C PRO A 98 4.63 4.21 -13.15
N ALA A 99 3.64 4.71 -13.90
CA ALA A 99 3.88 5.40 -15.17
C ALA A 99 4.56 6.77 -15.00
N SER A 100 4.21 7.53 -13.97
CA SER A 100 4.87 8.81 -13.63
C SER A 100 6.32 8.56 -13.22
N ASN A 101 6.54 7.51 -12.44
CA ASN A 101 7.83 7.10 -11.90
C ASN A 101 8.67 6.23 -12.85
N ARG A 102 8.18 5.97 -14.08
CA ARG A 102 8.87 5.19 -15.13
C ARG A 102 9.26 3.77 -14.69
N ILE A 103 8.44 3.16 -13.85
CA ILE A 103 8.65 1.80 -13.37
C ILE A 103 8.37 0.82 -14.52
N PRO A 104 9.34 0.02 -14.99
CA PRO A 104 9.13 -0.91 -16.10
C PRO A 104 8.03 -1.94 -15.80
N LYS A 105 7.22 -2.30 -16.81
CA LYS A 105 6.14 -3.31 -16.66
C LYS A 105 6.65 -4.62 -16.04
N ALA A 106 7.82 -5.08 -16.46
CA ALA A 106 8.44 -6.29 -15.94
C ALA A 106 8.72 -6.19 -14.43
N SER A 107 9.18 -5.04 -13.94
CA SER A 107 9.42 -4.81 -12.51
C SER A 107 8.12 -4.77 -11.70
N GLN A 108 7.04 -4.25 -12.28
CA GLN A 108 5.72 -4.28 -11.64
C GLN A 108 5.19 -5.71 -11.50
N GLU A 109 5.29 -6.49 -12.58
CA GLU A 109 4.90 -7.91 -12.58
C GLU A 109 5.78 -8.74 -11.64
N GLU A 110 7.09 -8.46 -11.59
CA GLU A 110 8.02 -9.09 -10.65
C GLU A 110 7.63 -8.83 -9.20
N PHE A 111 7.30 -7.58 -8.86
CA PHE A 111 6.90 -7.22 -7.51
C PHE A 111 5.55 -7.84 -7.13
N TYR A 112 4.55 -7.77 -8.02
CA TYR A 112 3.26 -8.43 -7.83
C TYR A 112 3.45 -9.92 -7.55
N ASN A 113 4.20 -10.63 -8.40
CA ASN A 113 4.44 -12.06 -8.28
C ASN A 113 5.17 -12.42 -6.98
N LEU A 114 6.15 -11.60 -6.55
CA LEU A 114 6.81 -11.78 -5.26
C LEU A 114 5.80 -11.73 -4.12
N VAL A 115 4.97 -10.68 -4.04
CA VAL A 115 3.99 -10.54 -2.96
C VAL A 115 2.95 -11.66 -2.99
N LYS A 116 2.44 -12.04 -4.17
CA LYS A 116 1.49 -13.16 -4.32
C LYS A 116 2.08 -14.52 -3.91
N SER A 117 3.41 -14.68 -3.99
CA SER A 117 4.08 -15.90 -3.50
C SER A 117 4.15 -15.98 -1.98
N LEU A 118 4.02 -14.86 -1.27
CA LEU A 118 4.19 -14.74 0.18
C LEU A 118 2.86 -14.65 0.96
N ASP A 119 1.84 -14.05 0.35
CA ASP A 119 0.49 -13.88 0.88
C ASP A 119 -0.56 -13.89 -0.25
N THR A 120 -1.76 -14.39 0.06
CA THR A 120 -2.88 -14.52 -0.87
C THR A 120 -3.76 -13.27 -0.95
N ARG A 121 -3.60 -12.32 -0.01
CA ARG A 121 -4.31 -11.04 -0.02
C ARG A 121 -4.15 -10.28 -1.33
N SER A 122 -5.05 -9.34 -1.53
CA SER A 122 -5.03 -8.46 -2.70
C SER A 122 -3.77 -7.61 -2.74
N VAL A 123 -3.30 -7.34 -3.94
CA VAL A 123 -2.25 -6.35 -4.21
C VAL A 123 -2.88 -5.10 -4.81
N SER A 124 -2.53 -3.94 -4.30
CA SER A 124 -3.07 -2.64 -4.73
C SER A 124 -1.97 -1.72 -5.28
N ILE A 125 -2.32 -0.92 -6.27
CA ILE A 125 -1.49 0.17 -6.79
C ILE A 125 -2.32 1.44 -6.97
N ALA A 126 -1.69 2.61 -6.96
CA ALA A 126 -2.33 3.85 -7.40
C ALA A 126 -1.77 4.32 -8.74
N VAL A 127 -2.63 4.92 -9.55
CA VAL A 127 -2.27 5.55 -10.81
C VAL A 127 -2.91 6.92 -10.90
N ARG A 128 -2.15 7.89 -11.40
CA ARG A 128 -2.69 9.19 -11.77
C ARG A 128 -3.45 9.06 -13.08
N GLY A 129 -4.68 9.55 -13.12
CA GLY A 129 -5.58 9.42 -14.29
C GLY A 129 -5.18 10.21 -15.56
N SER A 130 -3.96 10.72 -15.68
CA SER A 130 -3.53 11.46 -16.86
C SER A 130 -2.91 10.54 -17.92
N ASN A 131 -3.72 10.22 -18.94
CA ASN A 131 -3.34 9.45 -20.12
C ASN A 131 -2.43 10.25 -21.08
N SER A 132 -1.29 10.78 -20.63
CA SER A 132 -0.22 11.06 -21.61
C SER A 132 0.17 9.71 -22.21
N GLU A 133 -0.37 9.44 -23.40
CA GLU A 133 -0.56 8.12 -23.98
C GLU A 133 0.73 7.30 -24.06
N GLU A 134 1.86 7.98 -24.31
CA GLU A 134 3.18 7.37 -24.40
C GLU A 134 3.67 6.74 -23.10
N LYS A 135 3.61 7.46 -21.97
CA LYS A 135 4.08 6.93 -20.67
C LYS A 135 3.18 5.81 -20.18
N TRP A 136 1.87 5.98 -20.34
CA TRP A 136 0.89 4.97 -19.95
C TRP A 136 1.13 3.67 -20.71
N GLN A 137 1.21 3.73 -22.04
CA GLN A 137 1.46 2.55 -22.87
C GLN A 137 2.83 1.92 -22.59
N SER A 138 3.85 2.71 -22.27
CA SER A 138 5.21 2.22 -22.02
C SER A 138 5.36 1.54 -20.67
N TYR A 139 4.75 2.09 -19.63
CA TYR A 139 5.04 1.69 -18.25
C TYR A 139 3.87 0.96 -17.57
N PHE A 140 2.60 1.23 -17.89
CA PHE A 140 1.50 0.59 -17.16
C PHE A 140 1.22 -0.85 -17.63
N THR A 141 0.97 -1.75 -16.68
CA THR A 141 0.54 -3.14 -16.94
C THR A 141 -0.62 -3.53 -16.02
N GLU A 142 -1.68 -4.10 -16.60
CA GLU A 142 -2.86 -4.59 -15.88
C GLU A 142 -2.62 -5.91 -15.14
N LYS A 143 -1.44 -6.51 -15.32
CA LYS A 143 -1.07 -7.80 -14.73
C LYS A 143 -0.51 -7.71 -13.31
N ALA A 144 -0.29 -6.50 -12.80
CA ALA A 144 0.48 -6.24 -11.59
C ALA A 144 -0.36 -5.74 -10.40
N PHE A 145 -1.68 -5.92 -10.41
CA PHE A 145 -2.55 -5.54 -9.30
C PHE A 145 -3.85 -6.34 -9.28
N ASP A 146 -4.45 -6.44 -8.09
CA ASP A 146 -5.82 -6.91 -7.88
C ASP A 146 -6.78 -5.72 -7.64
N LEU A 147 -6.25 -4.59 -7.13
CA LEU A 147 -6.99 -3.36 -6.84
C LEU A 147 -6.26 -2.13 -7.42
N LEU A 148 -7.00 -1.26 -8.09
CA LEU A 148 -6.47 -0.03 -8.71
C LEU A 148 -7.09 1.21 -8.07
N PHE A 149 -6.27 2.13 -7.60
CA PHE A 149 -6.69 3.46 -7.19
C PHE A 149 -6.45 4.47 -8.29
N PHE A 150 -7.44 5.30 -8.57
CA PHE A 150 -7.27 6.50 -9.37
C PHE A 150 -6.99 7.67 -8.43
N ALA A 151 -5.78 8.21 -8.52
CA ALA A 151 -5.33 9.42 -7.82
C ALA A 151 -5.55 10.68 -8.67
#